data_AF-A0A959B504-F1
#
_entry.id   AF-A0A959B504-F1
#
_cell.length_a   1.000
_cell.length_b   1.000
_cell.length_c   1.000
_cell.angle_alpha   90.00
_cell.angle_beta   90.00
_cell.angle_gamma   90.00
#
_symmetry.space_group_name_H-M   'P 1'
#
loop_
_entity.id
_entity.type
_entity.pdbx_description
1 polymer ?
#
loop_
_entity_poly.entity_id
_entity_poly.type
_entity_poly.pdbx_seq_one_letter_code
_entity_poly.pdbx_strand_id
1 'polypeptide(L)'
;MNNFQLHRLGQIMEPEPGNPMEAEGVLNPAAIRGPDGELYLFPRLVAQGNYSRIGIARVLFNEAGDPTGVERLGIALEPEADYERRPDGSGGCEDPRITFVEPLQCYIMAYTAFSPMGPRIALAASEDLFQWKRLGLATFQEYRNIDFVNVDNKDACLFPVVIPNHAGKMQLAMLHRPLFPGTRPHETVCHAEPRVVDVDHESIWISYCPMVLDGVEPYYFGLINSHHRLATPVAPWERLKIGGGTPPILTRHGWLIIYHGVCEIAALGNDKKQLCYSAGLMVLSAGHPRVIRYRSPEPVLTPELPHERHGIVDNVVFPTGIDRRDDLGLPGRFDVYYGMADKRIGVARFDLPDILPPDGHADPPERKV
;
A
#
# COMPACT_ATOMS: atom_id res chain seq x y z
N MET A 1 -5.81 28.41 -5.42
CA MET A 1 -4.67 27.49 -5.31
C MET A 1 -5.00 26.48 -4.21
N ASN A 2 -5.81 25.46 -4.54
CA ASN A 2 -6.10 24.34 -3.65
C ASN A 2 -5.26 23.17 -4.16
N ASN A 3 -4.00 23.08 -3.71
CA ASN A 3 -3.12 22.02 -4.15
C ASN A 3 -3.47 20.74 -3.38
N PHE A 4 -3.59 19.61 -4.09
CA PHE A 4 -3.64 18.28 -3.48
C PHE A 4 -2.29 18.00 -2.84
N GLN A 5 -2.09 18.41 -1.59
CA GLN A 5 -0.82 18.29 -0.86
C GLN A 5 -1.07 17.63 0.48
N LEU A 6 -0.10 16.84 0.93
CA LEU A 6 -0.10 16.24 2.27
C LEU A 6 0.66 17.17 3.22
N HIS A 7 -0.01 17.56 4.30
CA HIS A 7 0.56 18.41 5.35
C HIS A 7 1.01 17.54 6.52
N ARG A 8 2.32 17.43 6.75
CA ARG A 8 2.87 16.62 7.86
C ARG A 8 2.32 17.09 9.21
N LEU A 9 1.81 16.14 9.98
CA LEU A 9 1.38 16.37 11.37
C LEU A 9 2.48 15.96 12.35
N GLY A 10 3.28 14.93 12.03
CA GLY A 10 4.44 14.55 12.83
C GLY A 10 4.84 13.08 12.70
N GLN A 11 5.83 12.69 13.48
CA GLN A 11 6.20 11.29 13.73
C GLN A 11 5.36 10.75 14.87
N ILE A 12 4.81 9.54 14.73
CA ILE A 12 3.94 8.92 15.74
C ILE A 12 4.48 7.60 16.30
N MET A 13 5.42 6.94 15.61
CA MET A 13 6.02 5.70 16.08
C MET A 13 7.47 5.59 15.62
N GLU A 14 8.33 5.15 16.52
CA GLU A 14 9.71 4.76 16.24
C GLU A 14 10.08 3.53 17.08
N PRO A 15 11.14 2.79 16.71
CA PRO A 15 11.61 1.64 17.47
C PRO A 15 11.91 2.00 18.93
N GLU A 16 11.37 1.23 19.85
CA GLU A 16 11.67 1.29 21.27
C GLU A 16 13.12 0.89 21.51
N PRO A 17 13.91 1.73 22.21
CA PRO A 17 15.27 1.39 22.56
C PRO A 17 15.34 0.04 23.30
N GLY A 18 16.12 -0.89 22.74
CA GLY A 18 16.32 -2.22 23.33
C GLY A 18 15.23 -3.25 23.04
N ASN A 19 14.17 -2.90 22.29
CA ASN A 19 13.15 -3.86 21.89
C ASN A 19 13.66 -4.71 20.69
N PRO A 20 13.95 -6.01 20.88
CA PRO A 20 14.53 -6.84 19.81
C PRO A 20 13.55 -7.09 18.66
N MET A 21 12.25 -6.92 18.89
CA MET A 21 11.21 -7.22 17.90
C MET A 21 11.07 -6.15 16.80
N GLU A 22 11.60 -4.95 17.05
CA GLU A 22 11.50 -3.80 16.15
C GLU A 22 12.84 -3.08 15.99
N ALA A 23 13.94 -3.76 16.35
CA ALA A 23 15.30 -3.20 16.39
C ALA A 23 15.77 -2.60 15.06
N GLU A 24 15.29 -3.11 13.92
CA GLU A 24 15.62 -2.61 12.59
C GLU A 24 14.57 -1.61 12.06
N GLY A 25 13.36 -1.54 12.64
CA GLY A 25 12.37 -0.54 12.25
C GLY A 25 10.92 -0.87 12.64
N VAL A 26 10.10 0.19 12.64
CA VAL A 26 8.62 0.13 12.66
C VAL A 26 8.11 0.82 11.41
N LEU A 27 7.57 0.05 10.47
CA LEU A 27 7.41 0.48 9.07
C LEU A 27 5.97 0.38 8.61
N ASN A 28 5.64 1.13 7.57
CA ASN A 28 4.60 0.82 6.58
C ASN A 28 3.27 0.28 7.17
N PRO A 29 2.62 1.02 8.09
CA PRO A 29 1.45 0.52 8.80
C PRO A 29 0.20 0.49 7.93
N ALA A 30 -0.62 -0.56 8.07
CA ALA A 30 -2.05 -0.40 7.76
C ALA A 30 -2.69 0.53 8.80
N ALA A 31 -3.76 1.24 8.42
CA ALA A 31 -4.58 2.03 9.33
C ALA A 31 -6.06 1.68 9.12
N ILE A 32 -6.79 1.38 10.20
CA ILE A 32 -8.20 1.01 10.14
C ILE A 32 -8.89 1.26 11.48
N ARG A 33 -10.16 1.67 11.44
CA ARG A 33 -10.98 1.81 12.66
C ARG A 33 -11.63 0.50 13.06
N GLY A 34 -11.59 0.22 14.36
CA GLY A 34 -12.23 -0.95 14.96
C GLY A 34 -13.74 -0.79 15.15
N PRO A 35 -14.43 -1.87 15.54
CA PRO A 35 -15.86 -1.81 15.88
C PRO A 35 -16.18 -0.88 17.06
N ASP A 36 -15.18 -0.58 17.89
CA ASP A 36 -15.25 0.37 19.00
C ASP A 36 -15.07 1.84 18.58
N GLY A 37 -14.77 2.09 17.30
CA GLY A 37 -14.55 3.42 16.73
C GLY A 37 -13.12 3.95 16.90
N GLU A 38 -12.27 3.24 17.65
CA GLU A 38 -10.87 3.60 17.85
C GLU A 38 -10.06 3.33 16.57
N LEU A 39 -8.98 4.10 16.39
CA LEU A 39 -8.09 3.94 15.25
C LEU A 39 -6.89 3.06 15.61
N TYR A 40 -6.65 2.03 14.80
CA TYR A 40 -5.53 1.11 14.97
C TYR A 40 -4.56 1.20 13.79
N LEU A 41 -3.27 1.14 14.12
CA LEU A 41 -2.19 0.91 13.17
C LEU A 41 -1.68 -0.52 13.27
N PHE A 42 -1.32 -1.07 12.12
CA PHE A 42 -0.74 -2.39 11.97
C PHE A 42 0.66 -2.27 11.37
N PRO A 43 1.66 -1.85 12.15
CA PRO A 43 3.01 -1.62 11.66
C PRO A 43 3.71 -2.93 11.31
N ARG A 44 4.55 -2.91 10.27
CA ARG A 44 5.58 -3.94 10.07
C ARG A 44 6.68 -3.70 11.10
N LEU A 45 6.84 -4.61 12.05
CA LEU A 45 7.93 -4.60 13.03
C LEU A 45 9.06 -5.46 12.51
N VAL A 46 10.27 -4.89 12.43
CA VAL A 46 11.45 -5.55 11.85
C VAL A 46 12.46 -5.82 12.95
N ALA A 47 12.66 -7.10 13.25
CA ALA A 47 13.74 -7.58 14.10
C ALA A 47 15.01 -7.83 13.28
N GLN A 48 16.12 -8.03 13.99
CA GLN A 48 17.44 -8.25 13.38
C GLN A 48 17.41 -9.33 12.29
N GLY A 49 18.04 -9.05 11.15
CA GLY A 49 18.08 -9.96 10.00
C GLY A 49 16.83 -9.91 9.13
N ASN A 50 16.11 -8.78 9.12
CA ASN A 50 14.85 -8.58 8.41
C ASN A 50 13.79 -9.65 8.75
N TYR A 51 13.69 -10.01 10.03
CA TYR A 51 12.58 -10.83 10.51
C TYR A 51 11.37 -9.91 10.72
N SER A 52 10.36 -10.03 9.85
CA SER A 52 9.23 -9.10 9.81
C SER A 52 7.95 -9.74 10.33
N ARG A 53 7.25 -9.00 11.21
CA ARG A 53 5.94 -9.33 11.77
C ARG A 53 5.01 -8.14 11.67
N ILE A 54 3.72 -8.34 11.86
CA ILE A 54 2.71 -7.27 11.88
C ILE A 54 2.28 -7.04 13.32
N GLY A 55 2.59 -5.85 13.84
CA GLY A 55 2.14 -5.40 15.14
C GLY A 55 0.69 -4.91 15.12
N ILE A 56 0.17 -4.60 16.30
CA ILE A 56 -1.05 -3.79 16.48
C ILE A 56 -0.75 -2.68 17.48
N ALA A 57 -1.17 -1.46 17.16
CA ALA A 57 -1.02 -0.30 18.02
C ALA A 57 -2.25 0.62 17.92
N ARG A 58 -2.74 1.13 19.05
CA ARG A 58 -3.85 2.11 19.07
C ARG A 58 -3.30 3.52 18.90
N VAL A 59 -3.90 4.32 18.03
CA VAL A 59 -3.51 5.73 17.83
C VAL A 59 -4.00 6.56 19.00
N LEU A 60 -3.11 7.42 19.52
CA LEU A 60 -3.43 8.42 20.54
C LEU A 60 -3.69 9.76 19.86
N PHE A 61 -4.77 10.43 20.24
CA PHE A 61 -5.15 11.74 19.73
C PHE A 61 -5.07 12.80 20.83
N ASN A 62 -4.73 14.04 20.46
CA ASN A 62 -4.87 15.20 21.34
C ASN A 62 -6.30 15.74 21.35
N GLU A 63 -6.55 16.80 22.12
CA GLU A 63 -7.87 17.47 22.21
C GLU A 63 -8.36 18.04 20.87
N ALA A 64 -7.45 18.42 19.96
CA ALA A 64 -7.80 18.87 18.61
C ALA A 64 -8.14 17.71 17.66
N GLY A 65 -8.00 16.47 18.13
CA GLY A 65 -8.19 15.27 17.34
C GLY A 65 -6.99 14.93 16.47
N ASP A 66 -5.84 15.57 16.61
CA ASP A 66 -4.65 15.22 15.82
C ASP A 66 -3.89 14.04 16.44
N PRO A 67 -3.40 13.09 15.64
CA PRO A 67 -2.63 11.96 16.13
C PRO A 67 -1.28 12.40 16.71
N THR A 68 -0.97 11.97 17.93
CA THR A 68 0.25 12.38 18.66
C THR A 68 1.21 11.22 18.96
N GLY A 69 0.76 9.99 18.81
CA GLY A 69 1.56 8.81 19.13
C GLY A 69 0.73 7.55 19.04
N VAL A 70 1.28 6.44 19.54
CA VAL A 70 0.60 5.16 19.59
C VAL A 70 0.84 4.44 20.91
N GLU A 71 -0.10 3.60 21.30
CA GLU A 71 0.05 2.57 22.33
C GLU A 71 0.23 1.21 21.66
N ARG A 72 1.36 0.53 21.91
CA ARG A 72 1.61 -0.83 21.38
C ARG A 72 0.72 -1.84 22.12
N LEU A 73 -0.04 -2.62 21.37
CA LEU A 73 -0.97 -3.62 21.93
C LEU A 73 -0.49 -5.06 21.73
N GLY A 74 0.53 -5.28 20.91
CA GLY A 74 1.14 -6.59 20.69
C GLY A 74 1.35 -6.92 19.22
N ILE A 75 1.24 -8.20 18.89
CA ILE A 75 1.47 -8.76 17.55
C ILE A 75 0.15 -9.26 16.99
N ALA A 76 -0.20 -8.82 15.77
CA ALA A 76 -1.37 -9.30 15.04
C ALA A 76 -1.04 -10.54 14.21
N LEU A 77 0.10 -10.57 13.53
CA LEU A 77 0.60 -11.73 12.78
C LEU A 77 2.12 -11.84 12.90
N GLU A 78 2.60 -13.07 13.11
CA GLU A 78 4.02 -13.43 13.03
C GLU A 78 4.19 -14.57 12.00
N PRO A 79 5.36 -14.74 11.36
CA PRO A 79 5.57 -15.86 10.43
C PRO A 79 5.28 -17.23 11.08
N GLU A 80 4.22 -17.89 10.63
CA GLU A 80 3.78 -19.21 11.10
C GLU A 80 3.56 -20.20 9.96
N ALA A 81 3.19 -19.71 8.78
CA ALA A 81 2.96 -20.53 7.61
C ALA A 81 4.23 -20.74 6.78
N ASP A 82 4.27 -21.84 6.01
CA ASP A 82 5.40 -22.16 5.13
C ASP A 82 5.68 -21.07 4.08
N TYR A 83 4.65 -20.38 3.63
CA TYR A 83 4.76 -19.26 2.70
C TYR A 83 5.22 -17.95 3.34
N GLU A 84 5.46 -17.93 4.66
CA GLU A 84 5.98 -16.79 5.43
C GLU A 84 7.39 -17.07 6.00
N ARG A 85 7.76 -18.34 6.15
CA ARG A 85 8.99 -18.80 6.81
C ARG A 85 10.10 -19.08 5.81
N ARG A 86 11.34 -18.95 6.29
CA ARG A 86 12.57 -19.27 5.57
C ARG A 86 13.36 -20.36 6.30
N PRO A 87 14.15 -21.20 5.59
CA PRO A 87 14.89 -22.31 6.18
C PRO A 87 15.93 -21.92 7.24
N ASP A 88 16.41 -20.68 7.22
CA ASP A 88 17.37 -20.13 8.18
C ASP A 88 16.72 -19.67 9.50
N GLY A 89 15.41 -19.92 9.68
CA GLY A 89 14.64 -19.50 10.84
C GLY A 89 14.11 -18.07 10.74
N SER A 90 14.43 -17.34 9.68
CA SER A 90 13.84 -16.03 9.41
C SER A 90 12.45 -16.15 8.76
N GLY A 91 11.72 -15.05 8.65
CA GLY A 91 10.40 -15.01 8.04
C GLY A 91 9.93 -13.58 7.80
N GLY A 92 8.83 -13.42 7.06
CA GLY A 92 8.30 -12.10 6.77
C GLY A 92 6.81 -12.07 6.53
N CYS A 93 6.09 -11.42 7.44
CA CYS A 93 4.79 -10.81 7.18
C CYS A 93 5.02 -9.30 7.05
N GLU A 94 4.89 -8.74 5.85
CA GLU A 94 5.33 -7.38 5.53
C GLU A 94 4.22 -6.49 4.98
N ASP A 95 4.34 -5.19 5.27
CA ASP A 95 3.66 -4.08 4.59
C ASP A 95 2.12 -4.25 4.47
N PRO A 96 1.39 -4.52 5.58
CA PRO A 96 -0.02 -4.85 5.54
C PRO A 96 -0.90 -3.68 5.07
N ARG A 97 -1.98 -4.01 4.35
CA ARG A 97 -3.13 -3.12 4.10
C ARG A 97 -4.38 -3.82 4.61
N ILE A 98 -5.19 -3.11 5.38
CA ILE A 98 -6.43 -3.64 5.93
C ILE A 98 -7.61 -2.88 5.34
N THR A 99 -8.66 -3.61 5.03
CA THR A 99 -9.92 -3.04 4.53
C THR A 99 -11.07 -3.77 5.18
N PHE A 100 -12.04 -3.03 5.72
CA PHE A 100 -13.33 -3.61 6.06
C PHE A 100 -14.10 -3.88 4.76
N VAL A 101 -14.35 -5.15 4.45
CA VAL A 101 -15.01 -5.58 3.21
C VAL A 101 -16.50 -5.74 3.49
N GLU A 102 -17.30 -4.75 3.10
CA GLU A 102 -18.73 -4.68 3.44
C GLU A 102 -19.50 -5.95 3.06
N PRO A 103 -19.34 -6.55 1.86
CA PRO A 103 -20.08 -7.77 1.52
C PRO A 103 -19.72 -8.99 2.39
N LEU A 104 -18.55 -8.99 3.03
CA LEU A 104 -18.10 -10.04 3.95
C LEU A 104 -18.36 -9.73 5.42
N GLN A 105 -18.71 -8.47 5.74
CA GLN A 105 -18.85 -7.98 7.12
C GLN A 105 -17.63 -8.31 8.00
N CYS A 106 -16.43 -8.21 7.45
CA CYS A 106 -15.18 -8.49 8.17
C CYS A 106 -14.03 -7.64 7.64
N TYR A 107 -12.96 -7.59 8.43
CA TYR A 107 -11.69 -6.99 8.06
C TYR A 107 -10.84 -8.00 7.30
N ILE A 108 -10.33 -7.59 6.13
CA ILE A 108 -9.38 -8.37 5.37
C ILE A 108 -8.04 -7.62 5.34
N MET A 109 -6.99 -8.30 5.77
CA MET A 109 -5.62 -7.87 5.65
C MET A 109 -4.99 -8.52 4.42
N ALA A 110 -4.51 -7.70 3.49
CA ALA A 110 -3.57 -8.14 2.47
C ALA A 110 -2.16 -7.76 2.90
N TYR A 111 -1.24 -8.72 2.88
CA TYR A 111 0.15 -8.52 3.29
C TYR A 111 1.10 -9.27 2.36
N THR A 112 2.36 -8.85 2.35
CA THR A 112 3.40 -9.58 1.64
C THR A 112 3.92 -10.69 2.54
N ALA A 113 3.76 -11.93 2.12
CA ALA A 113 4.44 -13.07 2.70
C ALA A 113 5.78 -13.28 1.98
N PHE A 114 6.88 -13.11 2.71
CA PHE A 114 8.23 -13.16 2.13
C PHE A 114 8.93 -14.47 2.52
N SER A 115 9.05 -15.36 1.52
CA SER A 115 9.61 -16.71 1.64
C SER A 115 10.76 -16.91 0.64
N PRO A 116 11.42 -18.08 0.60
CA PRO A 116 12.44 -18.37 -0.41
C PRO A 116 11.92 -18.30 -1.86
N MET A 117 10.61 -18.42 -2.08
CA MET A 117 9.99 -18.27 -3.40
C MET A 117 9.82 -16.81 -3.84
N GLY A 118 10.22 -15.86 -2.99
CA GLY A 118 10.02 -14.43 -3.17
C GLY A 118 8.76 -13.92 -2.47
N PRO A 119 8.49 -12.60 -2.60
CA PRO A 119 7.29 -12.00 -2.03
C PRO A 119 6.02 -12.47 -2.77
N ARG A 120 5.03 -12.93 -2.01
CA ARG A 120 3.69 -13.24 -2.50
C ARG A 120 2.64 -12.51 -1.67
N ILE A 121 1.45 -12.33 -2.24
CA ILE A 121 0.34 -11.73 -1.52
C ILE A 121 -0.35 -12.82 -0.71
N ALA A 122 -0.46 -12.61 0.59
CA ALA A 122 -1.25 -13.43 1.48
C ALA A 122 -2.42 -12.62 2.05
N LEU A 123 -3.47 -13.34 2.45
CA LEU A 123 -4.68 -12.76 3.01
C LEU A 123 -4.94 -13.31 4.42
N ALA A 124 -5.44 -12.46 5.31
CA ALA A 124 -5.97 -12.85 6.62
C ALA A 124 -7.29 -12.12 6.89
N ALA A 125 -8.20 -12.77 7.62
CA ALA A 125 -9.50 -12.21 8.00
C ALA A 125 -9.60 -12.03 9.52
N SER A 126 -10.32 -11.00 9.94
CA SER A 126 -10.65 -10.73 11.34
C SER A 126 -12.03 -10.10 11.45
N GLU A 127 -12.75 -10.37 12.53
CA GLU A 127 -14.02 -9.71 12.86
C GLU A 127 -13.81 -8.55 13.87
N ASP A 128 -12.71 -8.57 14.62
CA ASP A 128 -12.48 -7.71 15.79
C ASP A 128 -11.17 -6.92 15.74
N LEU A 129 -10.33 -7.14 14.72
CA LEU A 129 -8.97 -6.61 14.54
C LEU A 129 -7.87 -7.24 15.43
N PHE A 130 -8.24 -8.07 16.41
CA PHE A 130 -7.30 -8.68 17.35
C PHE A 130 -7.02 -10.15 17.02
N GLN A 131 -8.02 -10.89 16.57
CA GLN A 131 -7.91 -12.30 16.19
C GLN A 131 -7.90 -12.43 14.67
N TRP A 132 -6.84 -13.02 14.12
CA TRP A 132 -6.63 -13.14 12.69
C TRP A 132 -6.60 -14.59 12.23
N LYS A 133 -7.46 -14.93 11.27
CA LYS A 133 -7.44 -16.21 10.55
C LYS A 133 -6.69 -16.03 9.23
N ARG A 134 -5.56 -16.72 9.05
CA ARG A 134 -4.87 -16.77 7.75
C ARG A 134 -5.76 -17.49 6.72
N LEU A 135 -5.94 -16.87 5.56
CA LEU A 135 -6.66 -17.43 4.42
C LEU A 135 -5.72 -18.08 3.39
N GLY A 136 -4.41 -17.81 3.50
CA GLY A 136 -3.39 -18.35 2.60
C GLY A 136 -2.94 -17.34 1.54
N LEU A 137 -2.18 -17.86 0.57
CA LEU A 137 -1.74 -17.08 -0.59
C LEU A 137 -2.92 -16.74 -1.51
N ALA A 138 -2.95 -15.50 -1.98
CA ALA A 138 -3.84 -15.09 -3.06
C ALA A 138 -3.47 -15.87 -4.34
N THR A 139 -4.48 -16.47 -4.97
CA THR A 139 -4.31 -17.23 -6.21
C THR A 139 -4.83 -16.41 -7.39
N PHE A 140 -4.10 -16.44 -8.51
CA PHE A 140 -4.38 -15.63 -9.68
C PHE A 140 -4.58 -16.53 -10.91
N GLN A 141 -5.51 -16.16 -11.78
CA GLN A 141 -5.64 -16.75 -13.10
C GLN A 141 -4.45 -16.32 -13.96
N GLU A 142 -4.02 -17.20 -14.86
CA GLU A 142 -3.04 -16.84 -15.88
C GLU A 142 -3.56 -15.70 -16.78
N TYR A 143 -2.66 -14.81 -17.19
CA TYR A 143 -2.99 -13.69 -18.06
C TYR A 143 -1.98 -13.56 -19.19
N ARG A 144 -2.42 -13.76 -20.45
CA ARG A 144 -1.55 -13.58 -21.64
C ARG A 144 -0.19 -14.30 -21.51
N ASN A 145 -0.19 -15.56 -21.06
CA ASN A 145 1.01 -16.38 -20.80
C ASN A 145 1.85 -15.95 -19.57
N ILE A 146 1.32 -15.05 -18.74
CA ILE A 146 1.91 -14.67 -17.45
C ILE A 146 1.26 -15.49 -16.35
N ASP A 147 2.08 -16.29 -15.68
CA ASP A 147 1.69 -17.01 -14.46
C ASP A 147 1.78 -16.08 -13.24
N PHE A 148 0.70 -15.33 -12.99
CA PHE A 148 0.63 -14.42 -11.84
C PHE A 148 0.75 -15.12 -10.47
N VAL A 149 0.55 -16.43 -10.39
CA VAL A 149 0.73 -17.18 -9.13
C VAL A 149 2.20 -17.25 -8.75
N ASN A 150 3.05 -17.45 -9.74
CA ASN A 150 4.49 -17.64 -9.55
C ASN A 150 5.31 -16.36 -9.77
N VAL A 151 4.68 -15.25 -10.13
CA VAL A 151 5.33 -13.93 -10.17
C VAL A 151 5.35 -13.29 -8.77
N ASP A 152 6.49 -12.73 -8.42
CA ASP A 152 6.63 -11.89 -7.22
C ASP A 152 5.58 -10.78 -7.21
N ASN A 153 4.93 -10.53 -6.08
CA ASN A 153 3.80 -9.61 -6.04
C ASN A 153 3.68 -8.98 -4.66
N LYS A 154 3.49 -7.65 -4.62
CA LYS A 154 3.42 -6.84 -3.39
C LYS A 154 2.37 -5.73 -3.52
N ASP A 155 2.31 -4.85 -2.52
CA ASP A 155 1.52 -3.60 -2.53
C ASP A 155 0.01 -3.84 -2.72
N ALA A 156 -0.46 -4.96 -2.18
CA ALA A 156 -1.83 -5.39 -2.34
C ALA A 156 -2.78 -4.65 -1.40
N CYS A 157 -3.93 -4.22 -1.90
CA CYS A 157 -5.04 -3.74 -1.08
C CYS A 157 -6.38 -4.02 -1.77
N LEU A 158 -7.44 -4.14 -0.98
CA LEU A 158 -8.77 -4.46 -1.47
C LEU A 158 -9.64 -3.21 -1.54
N PHE A 159 -10.60 -3.22 -2.47
CA PHE A 159 -11.72 -2.29 -2.40
C PHE A 159 -12.66 -2.70 -1.26
N PRO A 160 -13.30 -1.75 -0.56
CA PRO A 160 -14.19 -2.07 0.56
C PRO A 160 -15.54 -2.67 0.12
N VAL A 161 -15.87 -2.57 -1.18
CA VAL A 161 -17.13 -3.05 -1.77
C VAL A 161 -16.87 -3.81 -3.06
N VAL A 162 -17.87 -4.55 -3.53
CA VAL A 162 -17.86 -5.11 -4.88
C VAL A 162 -18.01 -4.00 -5.92
N ILE A 163 -17.18 -4.05 -6.96
CA ILE A 163 -17.16 -3.09 -8.07
C ILE A 163 -17.26 -3.83 -9.41
N PRO A 164 -17.73 -3.17 -10.49
CA PRO A 164 -17.88 -3.85 -11.76
C PRO A 164 -16.53 -4.12 -12.42
N ASN A 165 -16.33 -5.35 -12.88
CA ASN A 165 -15.20 -5.73 -13.71
C ASN A 165 -15.37 -5.21 -15.16
N HIS A 166 -14.47 -5.64 -16.05
CA HIS A 166 -14.49 -5.20 -17.45
C HIS A 166 -15.73 -5.61 -18.26
N ALA A 167 -16.41 -6.67 -17.83
CA ALA A 167 -17.65 -7.18 -18.39
C ALA A 167 -18.89 -6.70 -17.61
N GLY A 168 -18.73 -5.79 -16.63
CA GLY A 168 -19.82 -5.29 -15.79
C GLY A 168 -20.25 -6.22 -14.66
N LYS A 169 -19.56 -7.36 -14.45
CA LYS A 169 -19.86 -8.27 -13.34
C LYS A 169 -19.33 -7.67 -12.03
N MET A 170 -20.19 -7.56 -11.02
CA MET A 170 -19.81 -7.10 -9.69
C MET A 170 -18.93 -8.14 -8.98
N GLN A 171 -17.73 -7.74 -8.60
CA GLN A 171 -16.73 -8.58 -7.92
C GLN A 171 -15.93 -7.73 -6.94
N LEU A 172 -15.36 -8.36 -5.93
CA LEU A 172 -14.36 -7.67 -5.11
C LEU A 172 -13.13 -7.41 -5.97
N ALA A 173 -12.50 -6.26 -5.79
CA ALA A 173 -11.30 -5.90 -6.53
C ALA A 173 -10.10 -5.74 -5.60
N MET A 174 -8.94 -6.07 -6.15
CA MET A 174 -7.64 -5.95 -5.52
C MET A 174 -6.74 -5.10 -6.40
N LEU A 175 -6.14 -4.06 -5.81
CA LEU A 175 -4.94 -3.46 -6.37
C LEU A 175 -3.75 -4.28 -5.94
N HIS A 176 -2.78 -4.48 -6.82
CA HIS A 176 -1.53 -5.16 -6.52
C HIS A 176 -0.45 -4.77 -7.51
N ARG A 177 0.78 -5.18 -7.25
CA ARG A 177 1.94 -4.80 -8.07
C ARG A 177 2.82 -6.03 -8.29
N PRO A 178 2.67 -6.72 -9.43
CA PRO A 178 3.58 -7.76 -9.91
C PRO A 178 4.99 -7.21 -10.18
N LEU A 179 6.02 -7.94 -9.75
CA LEU A 179 7.43 -7.64 -9.94
C LEU A 179 7.99 -8.62 -10.97
N PHE A 180 7.94 -8.25 -12.25
CA PHE A 180 8.45 -9.12 -13.31
C PHE A 180 9.99 -9.20 -13.27
N PRO A 181 10.61 -10.34 -13.64
CA PRO A 181 12.07 -10.44 -13.70
C PRO A 181 12.69 -9.37 -14.61
N GLY A 182 13.77 -8.71 -14.17
CA GLY A 182 14.45 -7.64 -14.94
C GLY A 182 13.85 -6.25 -14.75
N THR A 183 12.83 -6.11 -13.90
CA THR A 183 12.08 -4.86 -13.68
C THR A 183 12.35 -4.23 -12.31
N ARG A 184 13.16 -4.88 -11.47
CA ARG A 184 13.43 -4.40 -10.10
C ARG A 184 14.37 -3.19 -10.13
N PRO A 185 14.22 -2.21 -9.22
CA PRO A 185 15.07 -1.02 -9.21
C PRO A 185 16.57 -1.30 -9.23
N HIS A 186 17.03 -2.31 -8.48
CA HIS A 186 18.45 -2.67 -8.47
C HIS A 186 18.94 -3.27 -9.80
N GLU A 187 18.04 -3.91 -10.55
CA GLU A 187 18.31 -4.44 -11.89
C GLU A 187 18.29 -3.28 -12.92
N THR A 188 17.31 -2.38 -12.83
CA THR A 188 17.08 -1.30 -13.81
C THR A 188 18.07 -0.12 -13.68
N VAL A 189 18.51 0.22 -12.46
CA VAL A 189 19.48 1.31 -12.20
C VAL A 189 20.83 1.06 -12.89
N CYS A 190 21.16 -0.21 -13.16
CA CYS A 190 22.41 -0.63 -13.79
C CYS A 190 22.40 -0.53 -15.33
N HIS A 191 21.29 -0.17 -15.98
CA HIS A 191 21.17 -0.12 -17.44
C HIS A 191 21.15 1.33 -17.97
N ALA A 192 22.09 1.64 -18.88
CA ALA A 192 22.36 3.00 -19.37
C ALA A 192 21.54 3.45 -20.60
N GLU A 193 20.66 2.61 -21.15
CA GLU A 193 19.95 2.95 -22.39
C GLU A 193 18.57 3.61 -22.17
N PRO A 194 18.17 4.59 -23.02
CA PRO A 194 16.87 5.25 -22.91
C PRO A 194 15.77 4.35 -23.48
N ARG A 195 14.83 3.91 -22.62
CA ARG A 195 13.76 2.99 -23.04
C ARG A 195 12.47 3.70 -23.48
N VAL A 196 11.92 3.20 -24.58
CA VAL A 196 10.50 3.35 -24.99
C VAL A 196 9.64 2.66 -23.93
N VAL A 197 8.50 3.26 -23.55
CA VAL A 197 7.61 2.80 -22.47
C VAL A 197 7.34 1.30 -22.60
N ASP A 198 7.92 0.56 -21.66
CA ASP A 198 8.11 -0.89 -21.68
C ASP A 198 6.96 -1.57 -20.92
N VAL A 199 6.47 -2.68 -21.47
CA VAL A 199 5.41 -3.53 -20.88
C VAL A 199 5.90 -4.21 -19.58
N ASP A 200 7.23 -4.19 -19.36
CA ASP A 200 7.98 -4.78 -18.26
C ASP A 200 8.35 -3.73 -17.18
N HIS A 201 7.41 -2.93 -16.70
CA HIS A 201 7.64 -2.01 -15.58
C HIS A 201 6.77 -2.35 -14.37
N GLU A 202 7.36 -2.29 -13.17
CA GLU A 202 6.68 -2.43 -11.88
C GLU A 202 5.53 -1.40 -11.76
N SER A 203 4.32 -1.86 -12.06
CA SER A 203 3.12 -1.05 -12.32
C SER A 203 1.96 -1.46 -11.40
N ILE A 204 1.01 -0.57 -11.17
CA ILE A 204 -0.19 -0.90 -10.40
C ILE A 204 -1.16 -1.65 -11.30
N TRP A 205 -1.58 -2.83 -10.88
CA TRP A 205 -2.61 -3.65 -11.50
C TRP A 205 -3.88 -3.65 -10.65
N ILE A 206 -5.02 -3.80 -11.33
CA ILE A 206 -6.30 -4.11 -10.71
C ILE A 206 -6.77 -5.48 -11.21
N SER A 207 -7.14 -6.34 -10.28
CA SER A 207 -7.66 -7.68 -10.53
C SER A 207 -8.90 -7.94 -9.70
N TYR A 208 -9.73 -8.89 -10.12
CA TYR A 208 -11.07 -9.10 -9.56
C TYR A 208 -11.21 -10.50 -8.98
N CYS A 209 -11.64 -10.59 -7.73
CA CYS A 209 -11.92 -11.83 -7.05
C CYS A 209 -13.41 -12.17 -7.20
N PRO A 210 -13.77 -13.30 -7.84
CA PRO A 210 -15.14 -13.80 -7.79
C PRO A 210 -15.45 -14.19 -6.35
N MET A 211 -16.43 -13.51 -5.76
CA MET A 211 -16.97 -13.89 -4.46
C MET A 211 -18.15 -14.83 -4.64
N VAL A 212 -18.18 -15.91 -3.87
CA VAL A 212 -19.40 -16.70 -3.65
C VAL A 212 -20.04 -16.13 -2.39
N LEU A 213 -21.12 -15.36 -2.54
CA LEU A 213 -21.86 -14.78 -1.41
C LEU A 213 -22.86 -15.80 -0.80
N ASP A 214 -23.13 -16.90 -1.50
CA ASP A 214 -24.12 -17.89 -1.11
C ASP A 214 -23.48 -19.05 -0.33
N GLY A 215 -23.45 -18.92 1.00
CA GLY A 215 -23.49 -20.04 1.97
C GLY A 215 -22.32 -21.02 2.05
N VAL A 216 -21.27 -20.90 1.23
CA VAL A 216 -20.11 -21.80 1.24
C VAL A 216 -18.91 -21.07 1.82
N GLU A 217 -18.72 -21.24 3.13
CA GLU A 217 -17.65 -20.68 3.98
C GLU A 217 -17.44 -19.16 3.91
N PRO A 218 -17.61 -18.42 5.03
CA PRO A 218 -17.17 -17.03 5.06
C PRO A 218 -15.67 -17.00 4.75
N TYR A 219 -15.26 -16.04 3.91
CA TYR A 219 -13.86 -15.79 3.50
C TYR A 219 -13.27 -16.65 2.36
N TYR A 220 -14.07 -17.34 1.54
CA TYR A 220 -13.53 -17.97 0.33
C TYR A 220 -13.21 -16.95 -0.78
N PHE A 221 -11.93 -16.63 -0.96
CA PHE A 221 -11.45 -15.88 -2.12
C PHE A 221 -11.25 -16.84 -3.29
N GLY A 222 -12.13 -16.75 -4.28
CA GLY A 222 -11.96 -17.48 -5.53
C GLY A 222 -10.74 -16.99 -6.32
N LEU A 223 -10.39 -17.74 -7.36
CA LEU A 223 -9.28 -17.43 -8.28
C LEU A 223 -9.39 -15.98 -8.81
N ILE A 224 -8.46 -15.12 -8.38
CA ILE A 224 -8.40 -13.71 -8.78
C ILE A 224 -8.14 -13.66 -10.28
N ASN A 225 -8.98 -12.94 -11.03
CA ASN A 225 -8.96 -12.91 -12.49
C ASN A 225 -9.15 -11.50 -13.04
N SER A 226 -9.42 -11.40 -14.35
CA SER A 226 -9.79 -10.14 -15.01
C SER A 226 -8.75 -9.03 -14.79
N HIS A 227 -7.48 -9.39 -14.94
CA HIS A 227 -6.33 -8.53 -14.69
C HIS A 227 -6.27 -7.35 -15.66
N HIS A 228 -5.97 -6.17 -15.13
CA HIS A 228 -5.76 -4.97 -15.94
C HIS A 228 -4.63 -4.12 -15.34
N ARG A 229 -3.66 -3.73 -16.16
CA ARG A 229 -2.66 -2.74 -15.77
C ARG A 229 -3.35 -1.39 -15.60
N LEU A 230 -3.52 -0.95 -14.36
CA LEU A 230 -4.29 0.23 -14.01
C LEU A 230 -3.51 1.50 -14.35
N ALA A 231 -2.25 1.54 -13.90
CA ALA A 231 -1.33 2.66 -14.04
C ALA A 231 0.11 2.16 -14.21
N THR A 232 0.91 2.92 -14.96
CA THR A 232 2.36 2.73 -15.17
C THR A 232 3.10 4.01 -14.78
N PRO A 233 4.42 4.01 -14.54
CA PRO A 233 5.19 5.26 -14.46
C PRO A 233 4.98 6.16 -15.67
N VAL A 234 4.63 7.43 -15.45
CA VAL A 234 4.45 8.44 -16.52
C VAL A 234 5.15 9.77 -16.23
N ALA A 235 5.62 10.00 -15.00
CA ALA A 235 6.32 11.23 -14.60
C ALA A 235 7.75 10.96 -14.06
N PRO A 236 8.66 11.97 -14.10
CA PRO A 236 10.05 11.79 -13.68
C PRO A 236 10.24 11.29 -12.24
N TRP A 237 9.41 11.73 -11.30
CA TRP A 237 9.53 11.38 -9.87
C TRP A 237 9.12 9.92 -9.58
N GLU A 238 8.43 9.28 -10.51
CA GLU A 238 7.93 7.91 -10.39
C GLU A 238 8.49 6.98 -11.48
N ARG A 239 9.51 7.46 -12.22
CA ARG A 239 9.99 6.86 -13.48
C ARG A 239 10.47 5.40 -13.39
N LEU A 240 10.93 4.95 -12.21
CA LEU A 240 11.43 3.58 -12.05
C LEU A 240 10.30 2.60 -11.81
N LYS A 241 9.36 2.97 -10.94
CA LYS A 241 8.24 2.12 -10.54
C LYS A 241 7.19 2.89 -9.78
N ILE A 242 6.00 2.31 -9.74
CA ILE A 242 4.91 2.70 -8.87
C ILE A 242 4.31 1.48 -8.18
N GLY A 243 3.62 1.69 -7.06
CA GLY A 243 2.89 0.64 -6.37
C GLY A 243 1.75 1.20 -5.53
N GLY A 244 0.81 0.34 -5.19
CA GLY A 244 -0.30 0.68 -4.30
C GLY A 244 0.21 1.19 -2.96
N GLY A 245 -0.40 2.25 -2.44
CA GLY A 245 -0.12 2.74 -1.11
C GLY A 245 -1.26 2.38 -0.17
N THR A 246 -2.23 3.27 -0.07
CA THR A 246 -3.38 3.14 0.82
C THR A 246 -4.51 2.32 0.20
N PRO A 247 -5.37 1.65 1.00
CA PRO A 247 -6.65 1.15 0.52
C PRO A 247 -7.48 2.24 -0.20
N PRO A 248 -8.25 1.90 -1.24
CA PRO A 248 -9.12 2.86 -1.92
C PRO A 248 -10.26 3.34 -1.02
N ILE A 249 -10.43 4.66 -0.88
CA ILE A 249 -11.59 5.26 -0.20
C ILE A 249 -12.52 5.93 -1.21
N LEU A 250 -13.82 5.64 -1.13
CA LEU A 250 -14.80 6.34 -1.95
C LEU A 250 -15.01 7.77 -1.45
N THR A 251 -14.88 8.73 -2.36
CA THR A 251 -15.06 10.16 -2.12
C THR A 251 -16.04 10.76 -3.12
N ARG A 252 -16.35 12.06 -2.97
CA ARG A 252 -17.16 12.82 -3.94
C ARG A 252 -16.60 12.83 -5.37
N HIS A 253 -15.29 12.61 -5.53
CA HIS A 253 -14.63 12.59 -6.84
C HIS A 253 -14.45 11.18 -7.41
N GLY A 254 -14.72 10.14 -6.62
CA GLY A 254 -14.44 8.75 -6.95
C GLY A 254 -13.54 8.07 -5.93
N TRP A 255 -12.92 6.95 -6.31
CA TRP A 255 -12.03 6.18 -5.45
C TRP A 255 -10.68 6.87 -5.33
N LEU A 256 -10.39 7.43 -4.17
CA LEU A 256 -9.14 8.06 -3.81
C LEU A 256 -8.12 7.00 -3.35
N ILE A 257 -6.92 7.04 -3.92
CA ILE A 257 -5.79 6.20 -3.52
C ILE A 257 -4.55 7.09 -3.41
N ILE A 258 -3.80 6.97 -2.32
CA ILE A 258 -2.43 7.47 -2.23
C ILE A 258 -1.52 6.32 -2.65
N TYR A 259 -0.63 6.57 -3.61
CA TYR A 259 0.28 5.57 -4.16
C TYR A 259 1.72 6.04 -4.01
N HIS A 260 2.68 5.13 -4.13
CA HIS A 260 4.09 5.49 -4.11
C HIS A 260 4.69 5.45 -5.52
N GLY A 261 5.65 6.33 -5.76
CA GLY A 261 6.47 6.37 -6.97
C GLY A 261 7.94 6.51 -6.62
N VAL A 262 8.80 5.97 -7.48
CA VAL A 262 10.24 5.91 -7.22
C VAL A 262 11.04 6.49 -8.37
N CYS A 263 12.03 7.30 -8.03
CA CYS A 263 13.04 7.80 -8.97
C CYS A 263 14.45 7.59 -8.44
N GLU A 264 15.43 7.83 -9.32
CA GLU A 264 16.84 7.94 -8.97
C GLU A 264 17.16 9.41 -8.67
N ILE A 265 17.91 9.65 -7.59
CA ILE A 265 18.51 10.95 -7.28
C ILE A 265 20.03 10.82 -7.19
N ALA A 266 20.74 11.90 -7.51
CA ALA A 266 22.19 11.94 -7.37
C ALA A 266 22.58 11.99 -5.89
N ALA A 267 23.49 11.12 -5.45
CA ALA A 267 24.08 11.23 -4.13
C ALA A 267 25.08 12.38 -4.10
N LEU A 268 25.09 13.16 -3.01
CA LEU A 268 26.13 14.16 -2.78
C LEU A 268 27.46 13.45 -2.51
N GLY A 269 28.43 13.59 -3.42
CA GLY A 269 29.84 13.23 -3.19
C GLY A 269 30.30 11.87 -3.74
N ASN A 270 29.40 11.02 -4.23
CA ASN A 270 29.75 9.70 -4.77
C ASN A 270 28.98 9.44 -6.09
N ASP A 271 29.58 8.77 -7.08
CA ASP A 271 28.94 8.38 -8.35
C ASP A 271 27.78 7.36 -8.22
N LYS A 272 27.27 7.10 -7.00
CA LYS A 272 26.19 6.16 -6.74
C LYS A 272 24.84 6.89 -6.75
N LYS A 273 23.93 6.46 -7.61
CA LYS A 273 22.53 6.89 -7.57
C LYS A 273 21.83 6.33 -6.32
N GLN A 274 21.05 7.16 -5.65
CA GLN A 274 20.16 6.74 -4.57
C GLN A 274 18.71 6.68 -5.06
N LEU A 275 17.90 5.83 -4.44
CA LEU A 275 16.46 5.81 -4.71
C LEU A 275 15.77 6.88 -3.86
N CYS A 276 14.72 7.49 -4.41
CA CYS A 276 13.82 8.36 -3.67
C CYS A 276 12.39 7.84 -3.83
N TYR A 277 11.74 7.52 -2.72
CA TYR A 277 10.34 7.10 -2.67
C TYR A 277 9.48 8.27 -2.23
N SER A 278 8.55 8.67 -3.08
CA SER A 278 7.60 9.75 -2.83
C SER A 278 6.16 9.28 -2.99
N ALA A 279 5.20 10.01 -2.44
CA ALA A 279 3.78 9.73 -2.56
C ALA A 279 3.14 10.57 -3.67
N GLY A 280 2.29 9.95 -4.47
CA GLY A 280 1.34 10.60 -5.37
C GLY A 280 -0.10 10.24 -5.00
N LEU A 281 -1.04 10.81 -5.74
CA LEU A 281 -2.47 10.60 -5.53
C LEU A 281 -3.17 10.28 -6.84
N MET A 282 -4.06 9.29 -6.82
CA MET A 282 -4.98 8.97 -7.92
C MET A 282 -6.42 9.01 -7.44
N VAL A 283 -7.30 9.48 -8.33
CA VAL A 283 -8.75 9.32 -8.20
C VAL A 283 -9.25 8.48 -9.36
N LEU A 284 -9.83 7.33 -9.06
CA LEU A 284 -10.44 6.44 -10.04
C LEU A 284 -11.95 6.70 -10.12
N SER A 285 -12.55 6.45 -11.28
CA SER A 285 -13.99 6.58 -11.47
C SER A 285 -14.75 5.67 -10.51
N ALA A 286 -15.76 6.21 -9.80
CA ALA A 286 -16.58 5.45 -8.85
C ALA A 286 -17.23 4.20 -9.49
N GLY A 287 -17.81 4.37 -10.68
CA GLY A 287 -18.52 3.29 -11.39
C GLY A 287 -17.63 2.43 -12.28
N HIS A 288 -16.43 2.90 -12.66
CA HIS A 288 -15.51 2.14 -13.52
C HIS A 288 -14.06 2.30 -13.05
N PRO A 289 -13.64 1.63 -11.97
CA PRO A 289 -12.35 1.93 -11.30
C PRO A 289 -11.09 1.67 -12.15
N ARG A 290 -11.21 1.14 -13.37
CA ARG A 290 -10.12 1.10 -14.37
C ARG A 290 -9.81 2.46 -15.02
N VAL A 291 -10.73 3.41 -14.87
CA VAL A 291 -10.62 4.77 -15.43
C VAL A 291 -10.05 5.70 -14.37
N ILE A 292 -8.86 6.24 -14.62
CA ILE A 292 -8.23 7.26 -13.78
C ILE A 292 -8.84 8.61 -14.16
N ARG A 293 -9.52 9.25 -13.21
CA ARG A 293 -10.12 10.60 -13.35
C ARG A 293 -9.11 11.70 -13.08
N TYR A 294 -8.20 11.45 -12.15
CA TYR A 294 -7.15 12.37 -11.78
C TYR A 294 -5.93 11.58 -11.31
N ARG A 295 -4.74 12.06 -11.66
CA ARG A 295 -3.45 11.60 -11.14
C ARG A 295 -2.58 12.83 -10.94
N SER A 296 -1.97 12.94 -9.76
CA SER A 296 -1.10 14.07 -9.44
C SER A 296 0.11 14.11 -10.39
N PRO A 297 0.39 15.24 -11.06
CA PRO A 297 1.55 15.34 -11.96
C PRO A 297 2.88 15.31 -11.16
N GLU A 298 2.87 15.90 -9.97
CA GLU A 298 3.99 15.95 -9.03
C GLU A 298 3.68 15.14 -7.76
N PRO A 299 4.69 14.81 -6.94
CA PRO A 299 4.45 14.21 -5.63
C PRO A 299 3.60 15.11 -4.74
N VAL A 300 2.72 14.48 -3.97
CA VAL A 300 1.94 15.14 -2.91
C VAL A 300 2.64 15.06 -1.54
N LEU A 301 3.66 14.21 -1.43
CA LEU A 301 4.60 14.13 -0.31
C LEU A 301 5.94 13.59 -0.82
N THR A 302 7.06 14.24 -0.49
CA THR A 302 8.42 13.80 -0.83
C THR A 302 9.32 13.87 0.41
N PRO A 303 10.39 13.07 0.54
CA PRO A 303 11.26 13.11 1.71
C PRO A 303 11.93 14.47 1.94
N GLU A 304 11.59 15.14 3.02
CA GLU A 304 12.12 16.46 3.39
C GLU A 304 12.73 16.48 4.78
N LEU A 305 12.10 15.79 5.73
CA LEU A 305 12.56 15.78 7.12
C LEU A 305 13.79 14.86 7.28
N PRO A 306 14.69 15.14 8.25
CA PRO A 306 15.84 14.27 8.53
C PRO A 306 15.47 12.80 8.73
N HIS A 307 14.34 12.54 9.39
CA HIS A 307 13.83 11.19 9.67
C HIS A 307 13.21 10.50 8.44
N GLU A 308 12.94 11.23 7.35
CA GLU A 308 12.51 10.67 6.06
C GLU A 308 13.70 10.45 5.11
N ARG A 309 14.80 11.19 5.34
CA ARG A 309 16.01 11.14 4.53
C ARG A 309 17.05 10.16 5.05
N HIS A 310 17.01 9.80 6.33
CA HIS A 310 18.01 8.95 6.98
C HIS A 310 17.38 7.83 7.79
N GLY A 311 17.71 6.59 7.43
CA GLY A 311 17.20 5.40 8.10
C GLY A 311 17.88 4.12 7.61
N ILE A 312 17.11 3.04 7.47
CA ILE A 312 17.62 1.80 6.83
C ILE A 312 17.68 1.98 5.32
N VAL A 313 16.65 2.62 4.76
CA VAL A 313 16.62 3.06 3.37
C VAL A 313 16.43 4.57 3.38
N ASP A 314 17.42 5.30 2.88
CA ASP A 314 17.38 6.75 2.81
C ASP A 314 16.32 7.24 1.82
N ASN A 315 15.82 8.46 2.05
CA ASN A 315 14.88 9.17 1.17
C ASN A 315 13.59 8.39 0.89
N VAL A 316 12.86 8.02 1.94
CA VAL A 316 11.59 7.28 1.84
C VAL A 316 10.46 7.99 2.57
N VAL A 317 9.39 8.28 1.84
CA VAL A 317 8.03 8.39 2.38
C VAL A 317 7.16 7.33 1.70
N PHE A 318 6.57 6.43 2.48
CA PHE A 318 5.87 5.25 1.96
C PHE A 318 4.43 5.16 2.53
N PRO A 319 3.41 5.71 1.85
CA PRO A 319 2.05 5.80 2.37
C PRO A 319 1.35 4.44 2.31
N THR A 320 0.82 3.98 3.44
CA THR A 320 0.23 2.62 3.55
C THR A 320 -1.10 2.60 4.31
N GLY A 321 -1.32 3.56 5.20
CA GLY A 321 -2.56 3.71 5.96
C GLY A 321 -3.28 5.02 5.64
N ILE A 322 -4.60 5.01 5.67
CA ILE A 322 -5.43 6.20 5.51
C ILE A 322 -6.65 6.09 6.44
N ASP A 323 -6.97 7.17 7.14
CA ASP A 323 -8.17 7.29 7.97
C ASP A 323 -8.98 8.50 7.50
N ARG A 324 -10.30 8.32 7.31
CA ARG A 324 -11.22 9.42 7.02
C ARG A 324 -11.75 9.95 8.35
N ARG A 325 -11.54 11.24 8.63
CA ARG A 325 -11.83 11.87 9.93
C ARG A 325 -13.30 12.27 10.10
N ASP A 326 -14.19 11.31 9.86
CA ASP A 326 -15.63 11.45 10.08
C ASP A 326 -15.97 11.69 11.56
N ASP A 327 -15.13 11.16 12.46
CA ASP A 327 -15.18 11.38 13.92
C ASP A 327 -15.11 12.87 14.31
N LEU A 328 -14.43 13.68 13.50
CA LEU A 328 -14.32 15.12 13.70
C LEU A 328 -15.44 15.91 13.00
N GLY A 329 -16.39 15.24 12.34
CA GLY A 329 -17.38 15.89 11.48
C GLY A 329 -16.76 16.52 10.22
N LEU A 330 -15.56 16.08 9.83
CA LEU A 330 -14.79 16.59 8.69
C LEU A 330 -14.62 15.50 7.62
N PRO A 331 -15.66 15.17 6.84
CA PRO A 331 -15.60 14.06 5.86
C PRO A 331 -14.64 14.30 4.68
N GLY A 332 -14.14 15.53 4.55
CA GLY A 332 -13.09 15.89 3.60
C GLY A 332 -11.66 15.78 4.16
N ARG A 333 -11.49 15.56 5.46
CA ARG A 333 -10.18 15.43 6.11
C ARG A 333 -9.78 13.95 6.18
N PHE A 334 -8.56 13.68 5.75
CA PHE A 334 -7.93 12.37 5.82
C PHE A 334 -6.59 12.50 6.53
N ASP A 335 -6.27 11.51 7.37
CA ASP A 335 -4.93 11.37 7.92
C ASP A 335 -4.28 10.16 7.24
N VAL A 336 -3.10 10.37 6.63
CA VAL A 336 -2.34 9.37 5.88
C VAL A 336 -1.11 8.98 6.69
N TYR A 337 -1.01 7.70 7.02
CA TYR A 337 0.08 7.11 7.78
C TYR A 337 1.10 6.51 6.82
N TYR A 338 2.38 6.85 7.03
CA TYR A 338 3.44 6.53 6.09
C TYR A 338 4.74 6.11 6.79
N GLY A 339 5.47 5.18 6.17
CA GLY A 339 6.83 4.84 6.57
C GLY A 339 7.81 5.97 6.24
N MET A 340 8.74 6.24 7.16
CA MET A 340 9.81 7.24 7.03
C MET A 340 11.17 6.53 7.06
N ALA A 341 11.92 6.65 5.96
CA ALA A 341 13.27 6.09 5.80
C ALA A 341 13.44 4.60 6.18
N ASP A 342 12.41 3.77 5.97
CA ASP A 342 12.33 2.39 6.46
C ASP A 342 12.79 2.25 7.92
N LYS A 343 12.34 3.16 8.80
CA LYS A 343 12.65 3.08 10.23
C LYS A 343 11.53 3.51 11.15
N ARG A 344 10.71 4.48 10.74
CA ARG A 344 9.74 5.19 11.57
C ARG A 344 8.39 5.32 10.87
N ILE A 345 7.38 5.75 11.60
CA ILE A 345 6.05 6.05 11.06
C ILE A 345 5.71 7.52 11.32
N GLY A 346 5.35 8.20 10.24
CA GLY A 346 4.79 9.55 10.25
C GLY A 346 3.32 9.56 9.88
N VAL A 347 2.71 10.71 10.07
CA VAL A 347 1.34 11.00 9.64
C VAL A 347 1.25 12.38 9.01
N ALA A 348 0.49 12.47 7.92
CA ALA A 348 0.23 13.70 7.20
C ALA A 348 -1.27 13.84 6.91
N ARG A 349 -1.77 15.06 7.05
CA ARG A 349 -3.16 15.43 6.76
C ARG A 349 -3.34 15.73 5.29
N PHE A 350 -4.41 15.23 4.71
CA PHE A 350 -4.91 15.60 3.39
C PHE A 350 -6.33 16.13 3.52
N ASP A 351 -6.56 17.33 3.01
CA ASP A 351 -7.91 17.90 2.88
C ASP A 351 -8.35 17.78 1.42
N LEU A 352 -9.37 16.96 1.18
CA LEU A 352 -9.96 16.75 -0.13
C LEU A 352 -10.64 18.05 -0.60
N PRO A 353 -10.16 18.69 -1.67
CA PRO A 353 -10.74 19.95 -2.15
C PRO A 353 -12.01 19.73 -2.97
N ASP A 354 -12.79 20.79 -3.12
CA ASP A 354 -14.14 20.74 -3.72
C ASP A 354 -14.17 20.38 -5.18
N ILE A 355 -13.08 20.66 -5.90
CA ILE A 355 -12.93 20.38 -7.32
C ILE A 355 -11.63 19.62 -7.57
N LEU A 356 -11.65 18.74 -8.57
CA LEU A 356 -10.42 18.16 -9.08
C LEU A 356 -9.58 19.24 -9.78
N PRO A 357 -8.25 19.26 -9.59
CA PRO A 357 -7.37 20.21 -10.25
C PRO A 357 -7.30 19.90 -11.76
N PRO A 358 -7.22 20.94 -12.61
CA PRO A 358 -7.21 20.77 -14.06
C PRO A 358 -5.90 20.19 -14.60
N ASP A 359 -4.82 20.28 -13.83
CA ASP A 359 -3.45 19.86 -14.14
C ASP A 359 -3.21 18.35 -13.95
N GLY A 360 -4.19 17.62 -13.43
CA GLY A 360 -4.11 16.17 -13.33
C GLY A 360 -4.15 15.47 -14.68
N HIS A 361 -3.23 14.52 -14.90
CA HIS A 361 -3.27 13.70 -16.09
C HIS A 361 -4.25 12.53 -15.89
N ALA A 362 -5.37 12.53 -16.62
CA ALA A 362 -6.10 11.30 -16.85
C ALA A 362 -5.28 10.46 -17.84
N ASP A 363 -4.76 9.29 -17.41
CA ASP A 363 -4.03 8.42 -18.32
C ASP A 363 -4.96 7.98 -19.47
N PRO A 364 -4.65 8.31 -20.75
CA PRO A 364 -5.48 7.91 -21.87
C PRO A 364 -5.52 6.38 -21.96
N PRO A 365 -6.69 5.76 -22.17
CA PRO A 365 -6.86 4.30 -22.18
C PRO A 365 -5.90 3.57 -23.13
N GLU A 366 -5.48 4.25 -24.19
CA GLU A 366 -4.63 3.72 -25.27
C GLU A 366 -3.16 3.49 -24.86
N ARG A 367 -2.69 4.09 -23.75
CA ARG A 367 -1.34 3.84 -23.20
C ARG A 367 -1.28 2.61 -22.27
N LYS A 368 -2.38 1.87 -22.12
CA LYS A 368 -2.55 0.81 -21.10
C LYS A 368 -2.34 -0.63 -21.61
N VAL A 369 -1.66 -0.83 -22.75
CA VAL A 369 -1.54 -2.16 -23.39
C VAL A 369 -0.39 -2.99 -22.85
#